data_AF-A0A3R8TJC8-F1
#
_entry.id   AF-A0A3R8TJC8-F1
#
_cell.length_a   1.000
_cell.length_b   1.000
_cell.length_c   1.000
_cell.angle_alpha   90.00
_cell.angle_beta   90.00
_cell.angle_gamma   90.00
#
_symmetry.space_group_name_H-M   'P 1'
#
loop_
_entity.id
_entity.type
_entity.pdbx_description
1 polymer ?
#
loop_
_entity_poly.entity_id
_entity_poly.type
_entity_poly.pdbx_seq_one_letter_code
_entity_poly.pdbx_strand_id
1 'polypeptide(L)'
;MDEEINWEDFVKKEELRFDRSQYGKLGGRPKKEASDKKSKSIYIRVSEEEFALLQKKVVSSGQNQSQYCRNVLLKSGVVPAIQSAGTNKELQQFRTHFSRISNYMKFKDPLLNLEVMKVIEKMNRYLDDRNRENH
;
A
#
# COMPACT_ATOMS: atom_id res chain seq x y z
N MET A 1 38.51 -15.38 62.24
CA MET A 1 37.30 -16.21 62.11
C MET A 1 37.38 -16.80 60.72
N ASP A 2 37.82 -18.04 60.64
CA ASP A 2 37.91 -18.74 59.36
C ASP A 2 36.48 -19.12 58.96
N GLU A 3 36.02 -18.56 57.84
CA GLU A 3 34.73 -18.94 57.26
C GLU A 3 34.85 -20.39 56.78
N GLU A 4 34.21 -21.29 57.52
CA GLU A 4 34.16 -22.72 57.21
C GLU A 4 33.41 -22.90 55.89
N ILE A 5 34.16 -23.22 54.83
CA ILE A 5 33.61 -23.38 53.48
C ILE A 5 32.67 -24.59 53.49
N ASN A 6 31.38 -24.35 53.24
CA ASN A 6 30.41 -25.41 53.05
C ASN A 6 30.70 -26.15 51.72
N TRP A 7 31.42 -27.26 51.83
CA TRP A 7 31.84 -28.08 50.70
C TRP A 7 30.67 -28.69 49.93
N GLU A 8 29.52 -28.94 50.56
CA GLU A 8 28.33 -29.47 49.87
C GLU A 8 27.73 -28.45 48.91
N ASP A 9 27.69 -27.17 49.31
CA ASP A 9 27.21 -26.08 48.46
C ASP A 9 28.18 -25.81 47.30
N PHE A 10 29.48 -25.99 47.52
CA PHE A 10 30.49 -25.88 46.48
C PHE A 10 30.32 -26.95 45.40
N VAL A 11 30.15 -28.22 45.81
CA VAL A 11 29.95 -29.35 44.90
C VAL A 11 28.66 -29.20 44.09
N LYS A 12 27.53 -28.85 44.73
CA LYS A 12 26.27 -28.58 44.03
C LYS A 12 26.38 -27.45 42.99
N LYS A 13 27.18 -26.42 43.30
CA LYS A 13 27.39 -25.28 42.40
C LYS A 13 28.28 -25.64 41.21
N GLU A 14 29.26 -26.51 41.40
CA GLU A 14 30.10 -27.09 40.34
C GLU A 14 29.29 -28.02 39.43
N GLU A 15 28.48 -28.92 39.99
CA GLU A 15 27.59 -29.79 39.20
C GLU A 15 26.59 -28.99 38.36
N LEU A 16 25.97 -27.96 38.96
CA LEU A 16 25.08 -27.03 38.22
C LEU A 16 25.81 -26.27 37.11
N ARG A 17 27.10 -25.94 37.28
CA ARG A 17 27.91 -25.30 36.24
C ARG A 17 28.26 -26.29 35.13
N PHE A 18 28.61 -27.52 35.49
CA PHE A 18 28.89 -28.60 34.55
C PHE A 18 27.67 -28.91 33.68
N ASP A 19 26.49 -29.09 34.27
CA ASP A 19 25.24 -29.35 33.54
C ASP A 19 24.85 -28.17 32.62
N ARG A 20 24.99 -26.93 33.09
CA ARG A 20 24.75 -25.73 32.26
C ARG A 20 25.72 -25.61 31.08
N SER A 21 26.93 -26.16 31.22
CA SER A 21 27.94 -26.18 30.16
C SER A 21 27.66 -27.27 29.11
N GLN A 22 27.15 -28.43 29.54
CA GLN A 22 26.87 -29.58 28.67
C GLN A 22 25.57 -29.40 27.87
N TYR A 23 24.52 -28.80 28.45
CA TYR A 23 23.19 -28.70 27.81
C TYR A 23 22.86 -27.34 27.17
N GLY A 24 23.84 -26.43 27.08
CA GLY A 24 23.73 -25.21 26.30
C GLY A 24 22.84 -24.12 26.93
N LYS A 25 23.08 -22.88 26.49
CA LYS A 25 22.45 -21.65 27.01
C LYS A 25 20.92 -21.78 27.12
N LEU A 26 20.41 -21.95 28.34
CA LEU A 26 18.99 -21.95 28.74
C LEU A 26 18.23 -20.62 28.48
N GLY A 27 18.74 -19.73 27.64
CA GLY A 27 18.15 -18.39 27.42
C GLY A 27 18.44 -17.77 26.05
N GLY A 28 18.81 -18.57 25.05
CA GLY A 28 18.99 -18.08 23.69
C GLY A 28 17.66 -18.00 22.93
N ARG A 29 17.39 -16.87 22.26
CA ARG A 29 16.29 -16.79 21.29
C ARG A 29 16.48 -17.91 20.25
N PRO A 30 15.46 -18.73 19.95
CA PRO A 30 15.54 -19.76 18.93
C PRO A 30 16.12 -19.19 17.63
N LYS A 31 17.08 -19.91 17.03
CA LYS A 31 17.65 -19.51 15.74
C LYS A 31 16.51 -19.54 14.72
N LYS A 32 16.18 -18.38 14.16
CA LYS A 32 15.26 -18.30 13.01
C LYS A 32 15.88 -19.05 11.83
N GLU A 33 15.04 -19.81 11.12
CA GLU A 33 15.42 -20.46 9.88
C GLU A 33 15.92 -19.44 8.84
N ALA A 34 16.71 -19.89 7.87
CA ALA A 34 17.28 -19.01 6.85
C ALA A 34 16.19 -18.28 6.04
N SER A 35 15.04 -18.91 5.82
CA SER A 35 13.85 -18.34 5.16
C SER A 35 13.21 -17.19 5.95
N ASP A 36 13.31 -17.21 7.29
CA ASP A 36 12.72 -16.20 8.17
C ASP A 36 13.65 -15.01 8.45
N LYS A 37 14.92 -15.12 8.06
CA LYS A 37 15.92 -14.06 8.22
C LYS A 37 15.79 -13.02 7.12
N LYS A 38 15.13 -11.92 7.45
CA LYS A 38 15.09 -10.71 6.62
C LYS A 38 16.44 -9.99 6.73
N SER A 39 17.39 -10.37 5.87
CA SER A 39 18.78 -9.88 5.90
C SER A 39 19.04 -8.64 5.02
N LYS A 40 18.14 -8.33 4.09
CA LYS A 40 18.26 -7.19 3.17
C LYS A 40 17.47 -5.98 3.70
N SER A 41 18.05 -4.79 3.54
CA SER A 41 17.44 -3.51 3.92
C SER A 41 17.09 -2.69 2.67
N ILE A 42 16.00 -1.92 2.76
CA ILE A 42 15.57 -0.97 1.74
C ILE A 42 15.34 0.36 2.47
N TYR A 43 15.93 1.44 1.95
CA TYR A 43 15.77 2.78 2.50
C TYR A 43 14.91 3.60 1.54
N ILE A 44 13.84 4.20 2.06
CA ILE A 44 12.93 5.06 1.32
C ILE A 44 12.92 6.40 2.04
N ARG A 45 13.34 7.46 1.34
CA ARG A 45 13.21 8.83 1.85
C ARG A 45 11.78 9.30 1.59
N VAL A 46 11.16 9.88 2.60
CA VAL A 46 9.80 10.41 2.54
C VAL A 46 9.80 11.82 3.13
N SER A 47 8.91 12.66 2.63
CA SER A 47 8.57 13.93 3.26
C SER A 47 7.81 13.73 4.57
N GLU A 48 7.69 14.79 5.37
CA GLU A 48 6.94 14.74 6.64
C GLU A 48 5.46 14.41 6.43
N GLU A 49 4.85 14.96 5.37
CA GLU A 49 3.45 14.69 5.02
C GLU A 49 3.23 13.22 4.64
N GLU A 50 4.11 12.68 3.78
CA GLU A 50 4.07 11.27 3.39
C GLU A 50 4.28 10.34 4.61
N PHE A 51 5.14 10.73 5.54
CA PHE A 51 5.36 9.99 6.76
C PHE A 51 4.12 9.98 7.66
N ALA A 52 3.47 11.13 7.84
CA ALA A 52 2.23 11.22 8.62
C ALA A 52 1.10 10.37 8.02
N LEU A 53 0.97 10.38 6.68
CA LEU A 53 0.02 9.52 5.97
C LEU A 53 0.36 8.04 6.12
N LEU A 54 1.63 7.68 6.03
CA LEU A 54 2.09 6.31 6.25
C LEU A 54 1.72 5.84 7.66
N GLN A 55 1.97 6.65 8.69
CA GLN A 55 1.64 6.30 10.07
C GLN A 55 0.13 6.07 10.26
N LYS A 56 -0.71 6.94 9.71
CA LYS A 56 -2.17 6.75 9.75
C LYS A 56 -2.58 5.41 9.13
N LYS A 57 -2.02 5.06 7.97
CA LYS A 57 -2.31 3.79 7.29
C LYS A 57 -1.81 2.58 8.08
N VAL A 58 -0.61 2.67 8.67
CA VAL A 58 -0.03 1.63 9.52
C VAL A 58 -0.94 1.36 10.73
N VAL A 59 -1.34 2.42 11.45
CA VAL A 59 -2.26 2.33 12.59
C VAL A 59 -3.60 1.69 12.17
N SER A 60 -4.19 2.14 11.06
CA SER A 60 -5.46 1.57 10.56
C SER A 60 -5.35 0.10 10.17
N SER A 61 -4.16 -0.37 9.79
CA SER A 61 -3.94 -1.76 9.38
C SER A 61 -3.70 -2.71 10.56
N GLY A 62 -3.44 -2.18 11.77
CA GLY A 62 -3.05 -2.98 12.94
C GLY A 62 -1.70 -3.70 12.79
N GLN A 63 -0.90 -3.35 11.78
CA GLN A 63 0.40 -3.97 11.51
C GLN A 63 1.54 -3.06 11.97
N ASN A 64 2.72 -3.64 12.23
CA ASN A 64 3.94 -2.85 12.39
C ASN A 64 4.30 -2.22 11.02
N GLN A 65 4.81 -1.00 11.00
CA GLN A 65 5.29 -0.28 9.81
C GLN A 65 6.13 -1.17 8.87
N SER A 66 7.08 -1.96 9.39
CA SER A 66 7.91 -2.86 8.56
C SER A 66 7.16 -4.04 7.95
N GLN A 67 6.05 -4.46 8.56
CA GLN A 67 5.16 -5.49 8.00
C GLN A 67 4.22 -4.86 6.98
N TYR A 68 3.64 -3.70 7.32
CA TYR A 68 2.77 -2.93 6.44
C TYR A 68 3.47 -2.62 5.11
N CYS A 69 4.65 -1.97 5.14
CA CYS A 69 5.37 -1.63 3.92
C CYS A 69 5.70 -2.87 3.07
N ARG A 70 6.09 -3.99 3.70
CA ARG A 70 6.39 -5.23 2.98
C ARG A 70 5.13 -5.83 2.34
N ASN A 71 4.02 -5.86 3.07
CA ASN A 71 2.76 -6.37 2.56
C ASN A 71 2.26 -5.52 1.39
N VAL A 72 2.33 -4.19 1.50
CA VAL A 72 1.98 -3.31 0.40
C VAL A 72 2.91 -3.57 -0.79
N LEU A 73 4.23 -3.48 -0.63
CA LEU A 73 5.17 -3.63 -1.74
C LEU A 73 5.13 -5.00 -2.44
N LEU A 74 4.83 -6.09 -1.71
CA LEU A 74 4.85 -7.45 -2.28
C LEU A 74 3.47 -7.96 -2.72
N LYS A 75 2.38 -7.49 -2.09
CA LYS A 75 1.01 -7.96 -2.36
C LYS A 75 0.17 -6.96 -3.11
N SER A 76 0.55 -5.67 -3.14
CA SER A 76 -0.10 -4.74 -4.05
C SER A 76 0.17 -5.23 -5.47
N GLY A 77 -0.88 -5.54 -6.21
CA GLY A 77 -0.76 -5.71 -7.64
C GLY A 77 -0.17 -4.43 -8.20
N VAL A 78 1.10 -4.48 -8.61
CA VAL A 78 1.64 -3.45 -9.49
C VAL A 78 0.85 -3.64 -10.77
N VAL A 79 -0.14 -2.78 -11.00
CA VAL A 79 -0.71 -2.65 -12.34
C VAL A 79 0.50 -2.35 -13.22
N PRO A 80 0.86 -3.23 -14.16
CA PRO A 80 1.95 -2.94 -15.08
C PRO A 80 1.64 -1.55 -15.62
N ALA A 81 2.56 -0.60 -15.47
CA ALA A 81 2.39 0.71 -16.06
C ALA A 81 2.04 0.45 -17.51
N ILE A 82 0.76 0.60 -17.86
CA ILE A 82 0.26 0.16 -19.15
C ILE A 82 1.13 0.91 -20.13
N GLN A 83 1.93 0.17 -20.91
CA GLN A 83 2.63 0.70 -22.07
C GLN A 83 1.56 1.11 -23.09
N SER A 84 0.77 2.13 -22.75
CA SER A 84 -0.40 2.66 -23.45
C SER A 84 0.03 3.76 -24.42
N ALA A 85 1.23 3.63 -24.99
CA ALA A 85 1.65 4.51 -26.07
C ALA A 85 0.78 4.27 -27.33
N GLY A 86 0.22 3.06 -27.49
CA GLY A 86 -0.68 2.72 -28.59
C GLY A 86 -2.12 3.22 -28.41
N THR A 87 -2.74 2.92 -27.26
CA THR A 87 -4.16 3.21 -26.99
C THR A 87 -4.48 4.71 -26.90
N ASN A 88 -3.49 5.54 -26.54
CA ASN A 88 -3.68 6.98 -26.44
C ASN A 88 -3.80 7.70 -27.79
N LYS A 89 -3.19 7.20 -28.88
CA LYS A 89 -3.24 7.90 -30.17
C LYS A 89 -4.64 7.91 -30.76
N GLU A 90 -5.32 6.77 -30.77
CA GLU A 90 -6.70 6.68 -31.28
C GLU A 90 -7.66 7.51 -30.43
N LEU A 91 -7.54 7.44 -29.10
CA LEU A 91 -8.36 8.25 -28.19
C LEU A 91 -8.11 9.76 -28.36
N GLN A 92 -6.86 10.17 -28.60
CA GLN A 92 -6.55 11.57 -28.90
C GLN A 92 -7.06 12.01 -30.28
N GLN A 93 -7.05 11.11 -31.27
CA GLN A 93 -7.67 11.36 -32.57
C GLN A 93 -9.18 11.55 -32.42
N PHE A 94 -9.88 10.67 -31.70
CA PHE A 94 -11.31 10.82 -31.41
C PHE A 94 -11.63 12.15 -30.72
N ARG A 95 -10.87 12.54 -29.69
CA ARG A 95 -11.02 13.84 -29.02
C ARG A 95 -10.91 15.01 -30.00
N THR A 96 -9.93 14.95 -30.90
CA THR A 96 -9.70 15.99 -31.92
C THR A 96 -10.82 16.03 -32.94
N HIS A 97 -11.31 14.88 -33.40
CA HIS A 97 -12.44 14.78 -34.31
C HIS A 97 -13.74 15.33 -33.69
N PHE A 98 -14.06 14.95 -32.45
CA PHE A 98 -15.23 15.49 -31.75
C PHE A 98 -15.16 17.00 -31.52
N SER A 99 -13.97 17.53 -31.24
CA SER A 99 -13.76 18.98 -31.12
C SER A 99 -14.00 19.70 -32.44
N ARG A 100 -13.53 19.15 -33.56
CA ARG A 100 -13.78 19.68 -34.91
C ARG A 100 -15.25 19.63 -35.29
N ILE A 101 -15.94 18.52 -35.01
CA ILE A 101 -17.38 18.36 -35.25
C ILE A 101 -18.17 19.38 -34.42
N SER A 102 -17.85 19.53 -33.12
CA SER A 102 -18.48 20.54 -32.26
C SER A 102 -18.27 21.96 -32.77
N ASN A 103 -17.04 22.32 -33.15
CA ASN A 103 -16.76 23.63 -33.72
C ASN A 103 -17.49 23.85 -35.05
N TYR A 104 -17.54 22.84 -35.90
CA TYR A 104 -18.26 22.92 -37.16
C TYR A 104 -19.77 23.12 -36.95
N MET A 105 -20.39 22.42 -36.00
CA MET A 105 -21.79 22.64 -35.61
C MET A 105 -22.02 24.04 -35.03
N LYS A 106 -21.10 24.53 -34.19
CA LYS A 106 -21.19 25.89 -33.60
C LYS A 106 -21.14 27.00 -34.64
N PHE A 107 -20.28 26.87 -35.66
CA PHE A 107 -19.98 27.96 -36.58
C PHE A 107 -20.71 27.89 -37.92
N LYS A 108 -21.08 26.69 -38.40
CA LYS A 108 -21.68 26.52 -39.74
C LYS A 108 -23.19 26.31 -39.72
N ASP A 109 -23.77 25.87 -38.60
CA ASP A 109 -25.23 25.80 -38.44
C ASP A 109 -25.66 26.06 -36.97
N PRO A 110 -25.80 27.35 -36.59
CA PRO A 110 -26.14 27.74 -35.21
C PRO A 110 -27.47 27.18 -34.70
N LEU A 111 -28.42 26.89 -35.60
CA LEU A 111 -29.73 26.30 -35.26
C LEU A 111 -29.58 24.85 -34.81
N LEU A 112 -28.80 24.04 -35.54
CA LEU A 112 -28.52 22.66 -35.16
C LEU A 112 -27.81 22.57 -33.81
N ASN A 113 -26.84 23.45 -33.55
CA ASN A 113 -26.17 23.49 -32.25
C ASN A 113 -27.13 23.87 -31.11
N LEU A 114 -28.10 24.77 -31.36
CA LEU A 114 -29.14 25.12 -30.39
C LEU A 114 -30.07 23.95 -30.10
N GLU A 115 -30.45 23.17 -31.12
CA GLU A 115 -31.27 21.97 -30.96
C GLU A 115 -30.55 20.86 -30.18
N VAL A 116 -29.27 20.62 -30.48
CA VAL A 116 -28.44 19.66 -29.75
C VAL A 116 -28.33 20.05 -28.27
N MET A 117 -28.13 21.33 -27.95
CA MET A 117 -28.09 21.80 -26.56
C MET A 117 -29.42 21.60 -25.85
N LYS A 118 -30.55 21.89 -26.52
CA LYS A 118 -31.89 21.64 -25.96
C LYS A 118 -32.14 20.16 -25.65
N VAL A 119 -31.63 19.25 -26.49
CA VAL A 119 -31.73 17.80 -26.25
C VAL A 119 -30.90 17.38 -25.04
N ILE A 120 -29.66 17.87 -24.93
CA ILE A 120 -28.79 17.60 -23.77
C ILE A 120 -29.45 18.07 -22.47
N GLU A 121 -30.00 19.28 -22.44
CA GLU A 121 -30.71 19.82 -21.27
C GLU A 121 -31.95 19.00 -20.90
N LYS A 122 -32.67 18.45 -21.89
CA LYS A 122 -33.83 17.60 -21.65
C LYS A 122 -33.43 16.23 -21.09
N MET A 123 -32.33 15.66 -21.57
CA MET A 123 -31.78 14.40 -21.05
C MET A 123 -31.28 14.55 -19.62
N ASN A 124 -30.55 15.63 -19.31
CA ASN A 124 -30.06 15.89 -17.95
C ASN A 124 -31.20 16.08 -16.96
N ARG A 125 -32.24 16.84 -17.33
CA ARG A 125 -33.46 16.97 -16.49
C ARG A 125 -34.13 15.63 -16.23
N TYR A 126 -34.31 14.81 -17.25
CA TYR A 126 -34.89 13.47 -17.09
C TYR A 126 -34.05 12.58 -16.16
N LEU A 127 -32.72 12.63 -16.27
CA LEU A 127 -31.82 11.87 -15.39
C LEU A 127 -31.87 12.40 -13.96
N ASP A 128 -31.92 13.71 -13.76
CA ASP A 128 -32.02 14.34 -12.44
C ASP A 128 -33.36 14.02 -11.76
N ASP A 129 -34.46 14.10 -12.51
CA ASP A 129 -35.80 13.78 -12.01
C ASP A 129 -35.89 12.29 -11.64
N ARG A 130 -35.36 11.40 -12.49
CA ARG A 130 -35.27 9.97 -12.18
C ARG A 130 -34.38 9.69 -10.96
N ASN A 131 -33.28 10.42 -10.79
CA ASN A 131 -32.43 10.25 -9.61
C ASN A 131 -33.10 10.74 -8.32
N ARG A 132 -34.01 11.72 -8.41
CA ARG A 132 -34.83 12.18 -7.26
C ARG A 132 -35.96 11.24 -6.91
N GLU A 133 -36.56 10.55 -7.88
CA GLU A 133 -37.62 9.55 -7.64
C GLU A 133 -37.11 8.25 -6.99
N ASN A 134 -35.81 7.99 -7.05
CA ASN A 134 -35.16 6.79 -6.48
C ASN A 134 -34.55 7.03 -5.07
N HIS A 135 -34.81 8.18 -4.45
CA HIS A 135 -34.39 8.56 -3.10
C HIS A 135 -35.60 8.97 -2.25
#